data_AF-A0A2J8Y0I1-F1
#
_entry.id   AF-A0A2J8Y0I1-F1
#
_cell.length_a   1.000
_cell.length_b   1.000
_cell.length_c   1.000
_cell.angle_alpha   90.00
_cell.angle_beta   90.00
_cell.angle_gamma   90.00
#
_symmetry.space_group_name_H-M   'P 1'
#
loop_
_entity.id
_entity.type
_entity.pdbx_description
1 polymer ?
#
loop_
_entity_poly.entity_id
_entity_poly.type
_entity_poly.pdbx_seq_one_letter_code
_entity_poly.pdbx_strand_id
1 'polypeptide(L)'
;AEAEGESLESWLNKATNPSNRQEDWEYIIGFCDQINKELEGPQIAVRLLAHKIQSPQEWEALQALTVLEACMKNCGRRFHNEVGKFRFLNELIKVVSPKYLGDRVSEKVKTKVIELLYSWTMALPEEAKIKDAYHMLKRQGLDHRDVALGV
;
A
#
# COMPACT_ATOMS: atom_id res chain seq x y z
N ALA A 1 -35.44 4.55 -2.48
CA ALA A 1 -34.19 4.69 -1.73
C ALA A 1 -33.09 4.28 -2.67
N GLU A 2 -32.41 5.25 -3.28
CA GLU A 2 -31.15 4.97 -4.00
C GLU A 2 -30.21 4.36 -2.97
N ALA A 3 -29.62 3.20 -3.29
CA ALA A 3 -28.59 2.62 -2.44
C ALA A 3 -27.49 3.67 -2.28
N GLU A 4 -27.33 4.22 -1.08
CA GLU A 4 -26.13 4.97 -0.72
C GLU A 4 -24.95 4.07 -1.06
N GLY A 5 -24.24 4.40 -2.14
CA GLY A 5 -23.13 3.59 -2.62
C GLY A 5 -22.13 3.42 -1.49
N GLU A 6 -21.59 2.22 -1.33
CA GLU A 6 -20.59 1.96 -0.30
C GLU A 6 -19.39 2.90 -0.48
N SER A 7 -19.02 3.60 0.60
CA SER A 7 -17.90 4.54 0.59
C SER A 7 -16.55 3.82 0.47
N LEU A 8 -15.52 4.54 0.04
CA LEU A 8 -14.14 4.03 0.05
C LEU A 8 -13.72 3.47 1.42
N GLU A 9 -14.15 4.11 2.50
CA GLU A 9 -13.87 3.66 3.85
C GLU A 9 -14.59 2.35 4.19
N SER A 10 -15.85 2.18 3.76
CA SER A 10 -16.60 0.92 3.93
C SER A 10 -15.90 -0.23 3.20
N TRP A 11 -15.61 -0.06 1.91
CA TRP A 11 -14.92 -1.07 1.10
C TRP A 11 -13.58 -1.46 1.70
N LEU A 12 -12.75 -0.47 2.06
CA LEU A 12 -11.43 -0.75 2.63
C LEU A 12 -11.53 -1.45 3.99
N ASN A 13 -12.45 -1.05 4.86
CA ASN A 13 -12.64 -1.68 6.16
C ASN A 13 -13.05 -3.15 6.04
N LYS A 14 -13.87 -3.49 5.05
CA LYS A 14 -14.23 -4.88 4.76
C LYS A 14 -13.04 -5.66 4.17
N ALA A 15 -12.35 -5.08 3.19
CA ALA A 15 -11.18 -5.70 2.54
C ALA A 15 -9.99 -5.93 3.50
N THR A 16 -9.89 -5.14 4.57
CA THR A 16 -8.77 -5.18 5.53
C THR A 16 -9.18 -5.62 6.94
N ASN A 17 -10.37 -6.20 7.10
CA ASN A 17 -10.85 -6.62 8.42
C ASN A 17 -9.88 -7.67 9.02
N PRO A 18 -9.36 -7.47 10.25
CA PRO A 18 -8.47 -8.43 10.91
C PRO A 18 -9.09 -9.82 11.11
N SER A 19 -10.42 -9.93 11.05
CA SER A 19 -11.15 -11.20 11.19
C SER A 19 -11.30 -11.97 9.89
N ASN A 20 -10.89 -11.41 8.75
CA ASN A 20 -10.92 -12.09 7.46
C ASN A 20 -10.04 -13.35 7.51
N ARG A 21 -10.54 -14.47 7.00
CA ARG A 21 -9.78 -15.73 6.98
C ARG A 21 -8.77 -15.78 5.83
N GLN A 22 -9.00 -15.00 4.79
CA GLN A 22 -8.21 -14.87 3.57
C GLN A 22 -8.50 -13.52 2.93
N GLU A 23 -7.74 -13.16 1.90
CA GLU A 23 -8.00 -11.96 1.10
C GLU A 23 -9.38 -12.03 0.46
N ASP A 24 -10.17 -10.97 0.65
CA ASP A 24 -11.50 -10.86 0.06
C ASP A 24 -11.45 -10.03 -1.23
N TRP A 25 -11.28 -10.73 -2.34
CA TRP A 25 -11.12 -10.11 -3.66
C TRP A 25 -12.37 -9.36 -4.13
N GLU A 26 -13.55 -9.68 -3.62
CA GLU A 26 -14.76 -8.90 -3.91
C GLU A 26 -14.63 -7.48 -3.35
N TYR A 27 -14.24 -7.35 -2.08
CA TYR A 27 -14.05 -6.04 -1.46
C TYR A 27 -12.81 -5.29 -2.00
N ILE A 28 -11.74 -6.01 -2.36
CA ILE A 28 -10.55 -5.41 -2.96
C ILE A 28 -10.89 -4.77 -4.33
N ILE A 29 -11.61 -5.49 -5.19
CA ILE A 29 -11.99 -4.97 -6.51
C ILE A 29 -13.05 -3.87 -6.37
N GLY A 30 -14.01 -4.03 -5.47
CA GLY A 30 -14.99 -2.97 -5.16
C GLY A 30 -14.32 -1.66 -4.72
N PHE A 31 -13.27 -1.72 -3.91
CA PHE A 31 -12.47 -0.55 -3.55
C PHE A 31 -11.78 0.09 -4.78
N CYS A 32 -11.17 -0.72 -5.67
CA CYS A 32 -10.53 -0.23 -6.90
C CYS A 32 -11.55 0.50 -7.81
N ASP A 33 -12.74 -0.08 -7.97
CA ASP A 33 -13.81 0.48 -8.80
C ASP A 33 -14.31 1.82 -8.22
N GLN A 34 -14.46 1.88 -6.89
CA GLN A 34 -14.88 3.11 -6.22
C GLN A 34 -13.84 4.24 -6.35
N ILE A 35 -12.52 3.92 -6.30
CA ILE A 35 -11.44 4.89 -6.56
C ILE A 35 -11.61 5.52 -7.94
N ASN A 36 -11.88 4.68 -8.94
CA ASN A 36 -11.97 5.11 -10.34
C ASN A 36 -13.23 5.94 -10.61
N LYS A 37 -14.33 5.64 -9.90
CA LYS A 37 -15.61 6.34 -10.02
C LYS A 37 -15.58 7.76 -9.43
N GLU A 38 -14.82 7.98 -8.36
CA GLU A 38 -14.80 9.27 -7.65
C GLU A 38 -13.72 10.24 -8.17
N LEU A 39 -14.03 11.54 -8.19
CA LEU A 39 -13.07 12.58 -8.58
C LEU A 39 -11.92 12.71 -7.56
N GLU A 40 -12.22 12.60 -6.28
CA GLU A 40 -11.24 12.65 -5.18
C GLU A 40 -10.81 11.26 -4.70
N GLY A 41 -11.29 10.20 -5.38
CA GLY A 41 -11.08 8.82 -4.99
C GLY A 41 -9.61 8.46 -4.75
N PRO A 42 -8.69 8.77 -5.68
CA PRO A 42 -7.26 8.53 -5.49
C PRO A 42 -6.68 9.20 -4.23
N GLN A 43 -7.02 10.46 -3.98
CA GLN A 43 -6.50 11.24 -2.85
C GLN A 43 -7.00 10.69 -1.51
N ILE A 44 -8.27 10.29 -1.45
CA ILE A 44 -8.89 9.70 -0.27
C ILE A 44 -8.31 8.31 -0.02
N ALA A 45 -8.21 7.48 -1.06
CA ALA A 45 -7.76 6.10 -0.95
C ALA A 45 -6.32 5.98 -0.44
N VAL A 46 -5.36 6.77 -0.96
CA VAL A 46 -3.97 6.71 -0.48
C VAL A 46 -3.87 7.10 1.00
N ARG A 47 -4.72 8.00 1.49
CA ARG A 47 -4.77 8.38 2.91
C ARG A 47 -5.28 7.23 3.78
N LEU A 48 -6.37 6.58 3.35
CA LEU A 48 -6.96 5.45 4.06
C LEU A 48 -6.01 4.23 4.07
N LEU A 49 -5.39 3.93 2.92
CA LEU A 49 -4.41 2.86 2.79
C LEU A 49 -3.18 3.10 3.69
N ALA A 50 -2.63 4.31 3.70
CA ALA A 50 -1.48 4.63 4.54
C ALA A 50 -1.76 4.38 6.04
N HIS A 51 -3.00 4.67 6.49
CA HIS A 51 -3.42 4.38 7.85
C HIS A 51 -3.51 2.87 8.12
N LYS A 52 -4.14 2.10 7.22
CA LYS A 52 -4.29 0.63 7.37
C LYS A 52 -2.96 -0.12 7.30
N ILE A 53 -2.03 0.31 6.44
CA ILE A 53 -0.69 -0.29 6.31
C ILE A 53 0.14 -0.10 7.59
N GLN A 54 -0.09 0.98 8.33
CA GLN A 54 0.56 1.24 9.62
C GLN A 54 -0.13 0.53 10.80
N SER A 55 -1.11 -0.35 10.54
CA SER A 55 -1.79 -1.09 11.60
C SER A 55 -0.80 -1.92 12.42
N PRO A 56 -0.95 -1.97 13.76
CA PRO A 56 -0.17 -2.88 14.60
C PRO A 56 -0.56 -4.35 14.38
N GLN A 57 -1.70 -4.63 13.72
CA GLN A 57 -2.14 -5.99 13.41
C GLN A 57 -1.52 -6.42 12.08
N GLU A 58 -0.59 -7.39 12.12
CA GLU A 58 0.11 -7.91 10.93
C GLU A 58 -0.87 -8.23 9.79
N TRP A 59 -1.99 -8.89 10.08
CA TRP A 59 -2.92 -9.32 9.05
C TRP A 59 -3.72 -8.18 8.42
N GLU A 60 -4.05 -7.12 9.17
CA GLU A 60 -4.69 -5.92 8.60
C GLU A 60 -3.73 -5.17 7.68
N ALA A 61 -2.47 -5.02 8.11
CA ALA A 61 -1.43 -4.37 7.32
C ALA A 61 -1.11 -5.13 6.02
N LEU A 62 -1.01 -6.47 6.08
CA LEU A 62 -0.79 -7.31 4.90
C LEU A 62 -1.95 -7.21 3.90
N GLN A 63 -3.20 -7.30 4.36
CA GLN A 63 -4.36 -7.12 3.49
C GLN A 63 -4.38 -5.72 2.86
N ALA A 64 -4.02 -4.67 3.60
CA ALA A 64 -3.93 -3.32 3.07
C ALA A 64 -2.84 -3.18 1.98
N LEU A 65 -1.73 -3.90 2.11
CA LEU A 65 -0.69 -3.97 1.08
C LEU A 65 -1.18 -4.73 -0.16
N THR A 66 -1.96 -5.80 -0.01
CA THR A 66 -2.63 -6.47 -1.14
C THR A 66 -3.61 -5.52 -1.85
N VAL A 67 -4.43 -4.77 -1.10
CA VAL A 67 -5.33 -3.75 -1.69
C VAL A 67 -4.53 -2.70 -2.45
N LEU A 68 -3.44 -2.18 -1.89
CA LEU A 68 -2.57 -1.21 -2.55
C LEU A 68 -1.97 -1.77 -3.85
N GLU A 69 -1.50 -3.03 -3.83
CA GLU A 69 -1.00 -3.70 -5.02
C GLU A 69 -2.08 -3.82 -6.11
N ALA A 70 -3.30 -4.21 -5.74
CA ALA A 70 -4.42 -4.29 -6.67
C ALA A 70 -4.78 -2.91 -7.24
N CYS A 71 -4.80 -1.86 -6.42
CA CYS A 71 -5.07 -0.49 -6.87
C CYS A 71 -3.99 0.01 -7.85
N MET A 72 -2.72 -0.30 -7.60
CA MET A 72 -1.62 0.02 -8.53
C MET A 72 -1.77 -0.70 -9.88
N LYS A 73 -2.42 -1.86 -9.93
CA LYS A 73 -2.67 -2.58 -11.18
C LYS A 73 -3.95 -2.10 -11.90
N ASN A 74 -4.97 -1.65 -11.18
CA ASN A 74 -6.32 -1.44 -11.72
C ASN A 74 -6.80 0.03 -11.78
N CYS A 75 -6.18 0.97 -11.05
CA CYS A 75 -6.68 2.35 -10.94
C CYS A 75 -5.96 3.36 -11.85
N GLY A 76 -4.92 2.91 -12.57
CA GLY A 76 -4.21 3.70 -13.57
C GLY A 76 -3.56 4.99 -13.04
N ARG A 77 -3.29 5.91 -13.98
CA ARG A 77 -2.37 7.05 -13.75
C ARG A 77 -2.79 8.01 -12.64
N ARG A 78 -4.09 8.24 -12.43
CA ARG A 78 -4.56 9.14 -11.36
C ARG A 78 -4.16 8.62 -9.98
N PHE A 79 -4.25 7.31 -9.78
CA PHE A 79 -3.83 6.66 -8.54
C PHE A 79 -2.30 6.58 -8.44
N HIS A 80 -1.62 6.22 -9.53
CA HIS A 80 -0.14 6.20 -9.58
C HIS A 80 0.47 7.55 -9.17
N ASN A 81 -0.07 8.65 -9.69
CA ASN A 81 0.38 10.00 -9.35
C ASN A 81 0.25 10.34 -7.85
N GLU A 82 -0.75 9.80 -7.15
CA GLU A 82 -0.90 9.99 -5.71
C GLU A 82 0.09 9.13 -4.92
N VAL A 83 0.27 7.88 -5.33
CA VAL A 83 1.26 6.96 -4.73
C VAL A 83 2.70 7.46 -4.92
N GLY A 84 3.02 8.05 -6.08
CA GLY A 84 4.34 8.61 -6.40
C GLY A 84 4.71 9.88 -5.61
N LYS A 85 3.79 10.47 -4.83
CA LYS A 85 4.11 11.63 -4.00
C LYS A 85 4.85 11.22 -2.73
N PHE A 86 5.84 12.02 -2.34
CA PHE A 86 6.53 11.85 -1.04
C PHE A 86 5.57 11.80 0.14
N ARG A 87 4.42 12.48 0.07
CA ARG A 87 3.38 12.40 1.10
C ARG A 87 2.98 10.95 1.39
N PHE A 88 2.79 10.12 0.36
CA PHE A 88 2.44 8.71 0.53
C PHE A 88 3.68 7.84 0.75
N LEU A 89 4.74 8.04 -0.04
CA LEU A 89 5.97 7.26 0.07
C LEU A 89 6.61 7.35 1.47
N ASN A 90 6.52 8.52 2.12
CA ASN A 90 7.03 8.69 3.48
C ASN A 90 6.26 7.86 4.51
N GLU A 91 4.97 7.59 4.28
CA GLU A 91 4.19 6.69 5.15
C GLU A 91 4.68 5.24 5.02
N LEU A 92 5.03 4.80 3.81
CA LEU A 92 5.65 3.48 3.61
C LEU A 92 7.07 3.40 4.22
N ILE A 93 7.86 4.46 4.08
CA ILE A 93 9.20 4.55 4.68
C ILE A 93 9.13 4.43 6.22
N LYS A 94 8.12 5.03 6.87
CA LYS A 94 7.95 4.92 8.32
C LYS A 94 7.72 3.48 8.77
N VAL A 95 7.03 2.68 7.97
CA VAL A 95 6.73 1.26 8.27
C VAL A 95 7.99 0.41 8.27
N VAL A 96 8.93 0.67 7.37
CA VAL A 96 10.15 -0.14 7.22
C VAL A 96 11.35 0.37 8.01
N SER A 97 11.43 1.68 8.25
CA SER A 97 12.63 2.28 8.85
C SER A 97 12.64 2.09 10.38
N PRO A 98 13.72 1.55 10.96
CA PRO A 98 13.89 1.44 12.41
C PRO A 98 13.74 2.76 13.17
N LYS A 99 14.01 3.90 12.50
CA LYS A 99 13.85 5.24 13.08
C LYS A 99 12.39 5.60 13.42
N TYR A 100 11.43 4.84 12.90
CA TYR A 100 10.00 5.09 13.07
C TYR A 100 9.28 3.85 13.60
N LEU A 101 8.59 3.09 12.75
CA LEU A 101 7.79 1.92 13.14
C LEU A 101 8.51 0.60 12.88
N GLY A 102 9.65 0.60 12.18
CA GLY A 102 10.30 -0.62 11.67
C GLY A 102 10.68 -1.66 12.72
N ASP A 103 10.89 -1.26 13.97
CA ASP A 103 11.18 -2.19 15.08
C ASP A 103 9.93 -2.85 15.67
N ARG A 104 8.74 -2.30 15.38
CA ARG A 104 7.44 -2.78 15.90
C ARG A 104 6.63 -3.50 14.84
N VAL A 105 6.92 -3.26 13.57
CA VAL A 105 6.26 -3.88 12.43
C VAL A 105 6.93 -5.22 12.12
N SER A 106 6.14 -6.24 11.79
CA SER A 106 6.67 -7.56 11.48
C SER A 106 7.51 -7.58 10.20
N GLU A 107 8.45 -8.52 10.13
CA GLU A 107 9.35 -8.64 8.99
C GLU A 107 8.60 -8.89 7.68
N LYS A 108 7.49 -9.65 7.73
CA LYS A 108 6.63 -9.92 6.57
C LYS A 108 6.04 -8.64 5.97
N VAL A 109 5.55 -7.73 6.81
CA VAL A 109 4.97 -6.45 6.36
C VAL A 109 6.07 -5.57 5.76
N LYS A 110 7.23 -5.47 6.42
CA LYS A 110 8.36 -4.67 5.91
C LYS A 110 8.86 -5.18 4.56
N THR A 111 9.04 -6.50 4.47
CA THR A 111 9.35 -7.25 3.26
C THR A 111 8.42 -6.86 2.12
N LYS A 112 7.10 -6.99 2.32
CA LYS A 112 6.11 -6.71 1.29
C LYS A 112 6.13 -5.24 0.83
N VAL A 113 6.37 -4.29 1.74
CA VAL A 113 6.54 -2.87 1.38
C VAL A 113 7.75 -2.67 0.46
N ILE A 114 8.90 -3.28 0.80
CA ILE A 114 10.14 -3.17 0.02
C ILE A 114 9.96 -3.80 -1.37
N GLU A 115 9.33 -4.97 -1.45
CA GLU A 115 9.02 -5.65 -2.71
C GLU A 115 8.12 -4.81 -3.61
N LEU A 116 7.07 -4.20 -3.06
CA LEU A 116 6.17 -3.32 -3.81
C LEU A 116 6.92 -2.10 -4.35
N LEU A 117 7.69 -1.41 -3.51
CA LEU A 117 8.50 -0.26 -3.94
C LEU A 117 9.48 -0.66 -5.05
N TYR A 118 10.17 -1.79 -4.90
CA TYR A 118 11.06 -2.31 -5.93
C TYR A 118 10.31 -2.56 -7.25
N SER A 119 9.18 -3.27 -7.20
CA SER A 119 8.37 -3.59 -8.38
C SER A 119 7.94 -2.33 -9.13
N TRP A 120 7.60 -1.25 -8.42
CA TRP A 120 7.19 0.01 -9.01
C TRP A 120 8.36 0.78 -9.62
N THR A 121 9.60 0.62 -9.13
CA THR A 121 10.76 1.21 -9.80
C THR A 121 10.95 0.71 -11.24
N MET A 122 10.49 -0.52 -11.50
CA MET A 122 10.55 -1.17 -12.82
C MET A 122 9.28 -0.89 -13.63
N ALA A 123 8.10 -0.97 -13.00
CA ALA A 123 6.82 -0.79 -13.68
C ALA A 123 6.49 0.68 -14.00
N LEU A 124 6.99 1.63 -13.21
CA LEU A 124 6.74 3.07 -13.33
C LEU A 124 8.08 3.83 -13.40
N PRO A 125 8.88 3.63 -14.46
CA PRO A 125 10.22 4.21 -14.55
C PRO A 125 10.23 5.75 -14.56
N GLU A 126 9.13 6.40 -14.94
CA GLU A 126 8.91 7.84 -14.92
C GLU A 126 8.71 8.42 -13.52
N GLU A 127 8.32 7.60 -12.54
CA GLU A 127 8.07 8.02 -11.16
C GLU A 127 9.39 8.07 -10.36
N ALA A 128 10.21 9.10 -10.63
CA ALA A 128 11.54 9.27 -10.03
C ALA A 128 11.55 9.22 -8.48
N LYS A 129 10.48 9.71 -7.85
CA LYS A 129 10.35 9.73 -6.38
C LYS A 129 10.24 8.32 -5.79
N ILE A 130 9.61 7.38 -6.50
CA ILE A 130 9.55 5.98 -6.08
C ILE A 130 10.95 5.37 -6.10
N LYS A 131 11.73 5.65 -7.16
CA LYS A 131 13.14 5.22 -7.25
C LYS A 131 13.98 5.81 -6.13
N ASP A 132 13.83 7.09 -5.84
CA ASP A 132 14.57 7.76 -4.75
C ASP A 132 14.24 7.15 -3.39
N ALA A 133 12.96 6.89 -3.11
CA ALA A 133 12.50 6.24 -1.88
C ALA A 133 13.11 4.84 -1.74
N TYR A 134 13.03 4.02 -2.78
CA TYR A 134 13.61 2.67 -2.77
C TYR A 134 15.14 2.70 -2.60
N HIS A 135 15.86 3.55 -3.33
CA HIS A 135 17.31 3.69 -3.21
C HIS A 135 17.76 4.24 -1.86
N MET A 136 16.95 5.09 -1.21
CA MET A 136 17.20 5.53 0.15
C MET A 136 17.13 4.34 1.13
N LEU A 137 16.09 3.49 1.03
CA LEU A 137 15.96 2.28 1.86
C LEU A 137 17.13 1.32 1.63
N LYS A 138 17.48 1.07 0.36
CA LYS A 138 18.63 0.24 -0.01
C LYS A 138 19.94 0.74 0.61
N ARG A 139 20.17 2.06 0.63
CA ARG A 139 21.35 2.66 1.29
C ARG A 139 21.37 2.49 2.81
N GLN A 140 20.21 2.23 3.42
CA GLN A 140 20.08 1.93 4.85
C GLN A 140 20.22 0.42 5.15
N GLY A 141 20.54 -0.40 4.14
CA GLY A 141 20.65 -1.85 4.30
C GLY A 141 19.32 -2.59 4.21
N LEU A 142 18.28 -1.96 3.64
CA LEU A 142 16.97 -2.57 3.41
C LEU A 142 16.83 -2.85 1.90
N ASP A 143 17.29 -4.01 1.41
CA ASP A 143 17.20 -4.44 0.01
C ASP A 143 16.19 -5.58 -0.15
N HIS A 144 15.47 -5.62 -1.28
CA HIS A 144 14.57 -6.73 -1.63
C HIS A 144 15.30 -8.09 -1.76
N ARG A 145 16.64 -8.08 -1.91
CA ARG A 145 17.45 -9.31 -1.99
C ARG A 145 17.69 -9.95 -0.63
N ASP A 146 17.68 -9.15 0.45
CA ASP A 146 17.77 -9.66 1.82
C ASP A 146 16.47 -10.35 2.26
N VAL A 147 15.40 -10.15 1.49
CA VAL A 147 14.06 -10.73 1.72
C VAL A 147 13.89 -12.11 1.06
N ALA A 148 14.52 -12.35 -0.08
CA ALA A 148 14.43 -13.63 -0.81
C ALA A 148 15.33 -14.73 -0.22
N LEU A 149 16.31 -14.35 0.60
CA LEU A 149 17.20 -15.25 1.32
C LEU A 149 16.80 -15.21 2.79
N GLY A 150 15.79 -16.01 3.16
CA GLY A 150 15.56 -16.32 4.58
C GLY A 150 16.78 -17.04 5.16
N VAL A 151 17.74 -16.25 5.66
CA VAL A 151 18.86 -16.67 6.51
C VAL A 151 19.06 -15.62 7.59
#